data_AF-A0A653J1K1-F1
#
_entry.id   AF-A0A653J1K1-F1
#
_cell.length_a   1.000
_cell.length_b   1.000
_cell.length_c   1.000
_cell.angle_alpha   90.00
_cell.angle_beta   90.00
_cell.angle_gamma   90.00
#
_symmetry.space_group_name_H-M   'P 1'
#
loop_
_entity.id
_entity.type
_entity.pdbx_description
1 polymer ?
#
loop_
_entity_poly.entity_id
_entity_poly.type
_entity_poly.pdbx_seq_one_letter_code
_entity_poly.pdbx_strand_id
1 'polypeptide(L)'
;MQDTGLIAWHSFTWDAFATLAGAVATLVAGIAAVIAAVIIGKRQMKISEKQTAISDRQTRILERQTQLAELTLRSELYERRVEVYSATDAFLTEIMMVADRPSLEVQRRFLIAREAARFLFASEVEAALNEINTKAHLLFVSRRAIADMNAGRRPINDDYISREEKQMDWLVARHGALAEIFGQELSLSMPPDAPPPSQPA
;
A
#
# COMPACT_ATOMS: atom_id res chain seq x y z
N MET A 1 75.18 -66.34 -42.38
CA MET A 1 74.15 -66.19 -41.33
C MET A 1 73.63 -64.75 -41.40
N GLN A 2 72.70 -64.49 -42.31
CA GLN A 2 71.92 -63.26 -42.37
C GLN A 2 70.56 -63.66 -42.95
N ASP A 3 69.61 -63.91 -42.05
CA ASP A 3 68.19 -64.05 -42.40
C ASP A 3 67.67 -62.65 -42.70
N THR A 4 67.51 -62.35 -43.99
CA THR A 4 66.75 -61.18 -44.42
C THR A 4 65.27 -61.45 -44.15
N GLY A 5 64.72 -60.77 -43.14
CA GLY A 5 63.30 -60.83 -42.77
C GLY A 5 62.41 -60.48 -43.95
N LEU A 6 61.86 -61.50 -44.60
CA LEU A 6 60.74 -61.37 -45.52
C LEU A 6 59.54 -60.91 -44.70
N ILE A 7 59.16 -59.65 -44.88
CA ILE A 7 57.88 -59.13 -44.39
C ILE A 7 56.80 -59.99 -45.06
N ALA A 8 56.07 -60.77 -44.27
CA ALA A 8 55.04 -61.67 -44.76
C ALA A 8 53.83 -60.86 -45.25
N TRP A 9 53.85 -60.45 -46.52
CA TRP A 9 52.78 -59.67 -47.14
C TRP A 9 51.48 -60.47 -47.35
N HIS A 10 51.53 -61.81 -47.28
CA HIS A 10 50.38 -62.69 -47.51
C HIS A 10 49.50 -62.93 -46.27
N SER A 11 49.91 -62.47 -45.09
CA SER A 11 49.09 -62.53 -43.86
C SER A 11 48.25 -61.27 -43.63
N PHE A 12 48.25 -60.32 -44.57
CA PHE A 12 47.32 -59.19 -44.57
C PHE A 12 45.93 -59.68 -45.02
N THR A 13 45.13 -60.15 -44.06
CA THR A 13 43.75 -60.57 -44.30
C THR A 13 42.82 -59.36 -44.35
N TRP A 14 41.76 -59.45 -45.17
CA TRP A 14 40.75 -58.39 -45.29
C TRP A 14 40.10 -58.06 -43.92
N ASP A 15 40.08 -59.02 -42.99
CA ASP A 15 39.62 -58.87 -41.61
C ASP A 15 40.44 -57.85 -40.79
N ALA A 16 41.76 -57.73 -41.03
CA ALA A 16 42.61 -56.75 -40.34
C ALA A 16 42.28 -55.30 -40.77
N PHE A 17 41.88 -55.13 -42.03
CA PHE A 17 41.43 -53.84 -42.55
C PHE A 17 40.01 -53.51 -42.09
N ALA A 18 39.13 -54.50 -41.99
CA ALA A 18 37.76 -54.33 -41.48
C ALA A 18 37.75 -53.92 -40.00
N THR A 19 38.63 -54.51 -39.18
CA THR A 19 38.81 -54.14 -37.77
C THR A 19 39.41 -52.74 -37.61
N LEU A 20 40.39 -52.37 -38.44
CA LEU A 20 40.93 -51.01 -38.47
C LEU A 20 39.85 -49.99 -38.91
N ALA A 21 39.06 -50.31 -39.94
CA ALA A 21 37.97 -49.47 -40.43
C ALA A 21 36.88 -49.27 -39.35
N GLY A 22 36.55 -50.32 -38.59
CA GLY A 22 35.64 -50.23 -37.44
C GLY A 22 36.18 -49.37 -36.30
N ALA A 23 37.48 -49.47 -35.99
CA ALA A 23 38.15 -48.65 -34.98
C ALA A 23 38.24 -47.16 -35.40
N VAL A 24 38.49 -46.88 -36.68
CA VAL A 24 38.49 -45.51 -37.22
C VAL A 24 37.07 -44.94 -37.24
N ALA A 25 36.07 -45.72 -37.62
CA ALA A 25 34.67 -45.29 -37.62
C ALA A 25 34.18 -44.91 -36.19
N THR A 26 34.55 -45.69 -35.18
CA THR A 26 34.22 -45.40 -33.78
C THR A 26 34.94 -44.15 -33.25
N LEU A 27 36.20 -43.94 -33.63
CA LEU A 27 36.94 -42.71 -33.29
C LEU A 27 36.27 -41.47 -33.92
N VAL A 28 35.93 -41.54 -35.21
CA VAL A 28 35.28 -40.44 -35.94
C VAL A 28 33.90 -40.15 -35.35
N ALA A 29 33.12 -41.17 -35.01
CA ALA A 29 31.83 -41.02 -34.35
C ALA A 29 31.97 -40.36 -32.96
N GLY A 30 32.98 -40.75 -32.18
CA GLY A 30 33.28 -40.14 -30.87
C GLY A 30 33.65 -38.66 -30.98
N ILE A 31 34.50 -38.30 -31.95
CA ILE A 31 34.88 -36.89 -32.20
C ILE A 31 33.66 -36.07 -32.66
N ALA A 32 32.87 -36.60 -33.58
CA ALA A 32 31.64 -35.94 -34.05
C ALA A 32 30.65 -35.70 -32.91
N ALA A 33 30.48 -36.67 -31.99
CA ALA A 33 29.63 -36.54 -30.82
C ALA A 33 30.11 -35.43 -29.87
N VAL A 34 31.42 -35.33 -29.60
CA VAL A 34 32.00 -34.27 -28.77
C VAL A 34 31.78 -32.89 -29.40
N ILE A 35 32.01 -32.75 -30.71
CA ILE A 35 31.77 -31.49 -31.43
C ILE A 35 30.29 -31.09 -31.35
N ALA A 36 29.38 -32.04 -31.56
CA ALA A 36 27.95 -31.80 -31.44
C ALA A 36 27.56 -31.36 -30.02
N ALA A 37 28.10 -32.01 -28.98
CA ALA A 37 27.88 -31.64 -27.59
C ALA A 37 28.37 -30.22 -27.27
N VAL A 38 29.55 -29.82 -27.77
CA VAL A 38 30.08 -28.45 -27.60
C VAL A 38 29.19 -27.42 -28.28
N ILE A 39 28.70 -27.70 -29.49
CA ILE A 39 27.79 -26.78 -30.21
C ILE A 39 26.47 -26.62 -29.45
N ILE A 40 25.91 -27.72 -28.94
CA ILE A 40 24.68 -27.71 -28.14
C ILE A 40 24.90 -26.93 -26.84
N GLY A 41 26.00 -27.17 -26.12
CA GLY A 41 26.35 -26.44 -24.89
C GLY A 41 26.48 -24.93 -25.11
N LYS A 42 27.16 -24.50 -26.19
CA LYS A 42 27.25 -23.08 -26.56
C LYS A 42 25.89 -22.45 -26.87
N ARG A 43 24.98 -23.19 -27.52
CA ARG A 43 23.61 -22.72 -27.77
C ARG A 43 22.80 -22.61 -26.47
N GLN A 44 22.96 -23.55 -25.54
CA GLN A 44 22.30 -23.52 -24.23
C GLN A 44 22.79 -22.33 -23.38
N MET A 45 24.09 -22.01 -23.39
CA MET A 45 24.62 -20.83 -22.71
C MET A 45 23.99 -19.53 -23.23
N LYS A 46 23.87 -19.37 -24.55
CA LYS A 46 23.23 -18.18 -25.15
C LYS A 46 21.73 -18.07 -24.79
N ILE A 47 21.06 -19.20 -24.55
CA ILE A 47 19.68 -19.23 -24.06
C ILE A 47 19.65 -18.82 -22.59
N SER A 48 20.57 -19.34 -21.78
CA SER A 48 20.70 -19.00 -20.36
C SER A 48 20.95 -17.50 -20.15
N GLU A 49 21.88 -16.90 -20.90
CA GLU A 49 22.12 -15.45 -20.87
C GLU A 49 20.86 -14.63 -21.19
N LYS A 50 20.09 -15.06 -22.18
CA LYS A 50 18.81 -14.42 -22.53
C LYS A 50 17.77 -14.60 -21.43
N GLN A 51 17.71 -15.76 -20.79
CA GLN A 51 16.80 -16.02 -19.67
C GLN A 51 17.15 -15.14 -18.47
N THR A 52 18.44 -14.95 -18.16
CA THR A 52 18.89 -14.03 -17.11
C THR A 52 18.46 -12.60 -17.43
N ALA A 53 18.70 -12.11 -18.66
CA ALA A 53 18.29 -10.77 -19.06
C ALA A 53 16.77 -10.55 -19.03
N ILE A 54 15.97 -11.60 -19.29
CA ILE A 54 14.51 -11.56 -19.15
C ILE A 54 14.13 -11.52 -17.67
N SER A 55 14.73 -12.36 -16.84
CA SER A 55 14.54 -12.38 -15.39
C SER A 55 14.82 -11.00 -14.78
N ASP A 56 15.94 -10.37 -15.12
CA ASP A 56 16.31 -9.04 -14.63
C ASP A 56 15.34 -7.94 -15.08
N ARG A 57 14.70 -8.11 -16.25
CA ARG A 57 13.64 -7.21 -16.70
C ARG A 57 12.35 -7.44 -15.93
N GLN A 58 11.99 -8.69 -15.67
CA GLN A 58 10.80 -9.03 -14.88
C GLN A 58 10.92 -8.52 -13.44
N THR A 59 12.08 -8.67 -12.79
CA THR A 59 12.33 -8.12 -11.46
C THR A 59 12.12 -6.61 -11.42
N ARG A 60 12.68 -5.87 -12.38
CA ARG A 60 12.50 -4.41 -12.48
C ARG A 60 11.05 -3.99 -12.73
N ILE A 61 10.28 -4.78 -13.48
CA ILE A 61 8.86 -4.52 -13.70
C ILE A 61 8.08 -4.74 -12.40
N LEU A 62 8.36 -5.83 -11.69
CA LEU A 62 7.73 -6.13 -10.41
C LEU A 62 8.03 -5.05 -9.37
N GLU A 63 9.28 -4.60 -9.25
CA GLU A 63 9.67 -3.49 -8.36
C GLU A 63 8.87 -2.22 -8.65
N ARG A 64 8.72 -1.86 -9.94
CA ARG A 64 7.91 -0.70 -10.35
C ARG A 64 6.43 -0.90 -10.02
N GLN A 65 5.90 -2.10 -10.23
CA GLN A 65 4.50 -2.41 -9.90
C GLN A 65 4.24 -2.33 -8.39
N THR A 66 5.18 -2.80 -7.57
CA THR A 66 5.09 -2.69 -6.10
C THR A 66 5.12 -1.23 -5.67
N GLN A 67 6.03 -0.41 -6.21
CA GLN A 67 6.09 1.02 -5.93
C GLN A 67 4.80 1.75 -6.33
N LEU A 68 4.23 1.43 -7.51
CA LEU A 68 2.95 1.99 -7.94
C LEU A 68 1.80 1.58 -7.02
N ALA A 69 1.73 0.30 -6.62
CA ALA A 69 0.71 -0.18 -5.70
C ALA A 69 0.79 0.51 -4.33
N GLU A 70 2.00 0.74 -3.82
CA GLU A 70 2.23 1.49 -2.59
C GLU A 70 1.75 2.95 -2.71
N LEU A 71 2.10 3.63 -3.81
CA LEU A 71 1.64 5.01 -4.07
C LEU A 71 0.12 5.09 -4.17
N THR A 72 -0.52 4.14 -4.86
CA THR A 72 -1.99 4.06 -4.96
C THR A 72 -2.62 3.89 -3.59
N LEU A 73 -2.14 2.95 -2.78
CA LEU A 73 -2.64 2.72 -1.42
C LEU A 73 -2.51 3.98 -0.56
N ARG A 74 -1.37 4.68 -0.66
CA ARG A 74 -1.13 5.94 0.06
C ARG A 74 -2.10 7.03 -0.37
N SER A 75 -2.38 7.15 -1.68
CA SER A 75 -3.38 8.11 -2.20
C SER A 75 -4.78 7.79 -1.68
N GLU A 76 -5.20 6.53 -1.73
CA GLU A 76 -6.51 6.10 -1.25
C GLU A 76 -6.70 6.36 0.25
N LEU A 77 -5.66 6.09 1.07
CA LEU A 77 -5.69 6.40 2.50
C LEU A 77 -5.79 7.90 2.75
N TYR A 78 -5.04 8.70 2.00
CA TYR A 78 -5.08 10.16 2.10
C TYR A 78 -6.48 10.71 1.73
N GLU A 79 -7.06 10.26 0.62
CA GLU A 79 -8.41 10.65 0.19
C GLU A 79 -9.45 10.34 1.27
N ARG A 80 -9.43 9.13 1.84
CA ARG A 80 -10.33 8.75 2.94
C ARG A 80 -10.15 9.62 4.19
N ARG A 81 -8.92 10.01 4.52
CA ARG A 81 -8.64 10.92 5.64
C ARG A 81 -9.20 12.32 5.37
N VAL A 82 -9.04 12.83 4.15
CA VAL A 82 -9.60 14.11 3.71
C VAL A 82 -11.13 14.11 3.75
N GLU A 83 -11.77 12.98 3.42
CA GLU A 83 -13.23 12.84 3.52
C GLU A 83 -13.72 13.00 4.97
N VAL A 84 -13.02 12.40 5.94
CA VAL A 84 -13.36 12.53 7.37
C VAL A 84 -13.20 13.97 7.85
N TYR A 85 -12.09 14.61 7.48
CA TYR A 85 -11.86 16.02 7.77
C TYR A 85 -12.99 16.89 7.19
N SER A 86 -13.29 16.74 5.91
CA SER A 86 -14.29 17.55 5.20
C SER A 86 -15.70 17.35 5.77
N ALA A 87 -16.07 16.12 6.15
CA ALA A 87 -17.35 15.86 6.80
C ALA A 87 -17.47 16.52 8.18
N THR A 88 -16.36 16.56 8.93
CA THR A 88 -16.30 17.21 10.24
C THR A 88 -16.38 18.74 10.12
N ASP A 89 -15.63 19.30 9.17
CA ASP A 89 -15.64 20.73 8.86
C ASP A 89 -17.04 21.21 8.42
N ALA A 90 -17.69 20.47 7.51
CA ALA A 90 -19.05 20.78 7.08
C ALA A 90 -20.06 20.74 8.23
N PHE A 91 -19.94 19.76 9.12
CA PHE A 91 -20.81 19.62 10.29
C PHE A 91 -20.67 20.79 11.27
N LEU A 92 -19.43 21.18 11.61
CA LEU A 92 -19.18 22.32 12.48
C LEU A 92 -19.62 23.63 11.82
N THR A 93 -19.30 23.82 10.54
CA THR A 93 -19.68 25.01 9.77
C THR A 93 -21.20 25.20 9.76
N GLU A 94 -21.97 24.15 9.52
CA GLU A 94 -23.43 24.27 9.48
C GLU A 94 -24.03 24.59 10.86
N ILE A 95 -23.49 24.02 11.94
CA ILE A 95 -23.88 24.38 13.32
C ILE A 95 -23.65 25.87 13.58
N MET A 96 -22.52 26.40 13.12
CA MET A 96 -22.16 27.81 13.30
C MET A 96 -23.00 28.77 12.43
N MET A 97 -23.33 28.36 11.19
CA MET A 97 -24.07 29.20 10.25
C MET A 97 -25.57 29.27 10.55
N VAL A 98 -26.19 28.13 10.87
CA VAL A 98 -27.66 28.06 11.04
C VAL A 98 -28.07 28.42 12.47
N ALA A 99 -27.14 28.33 13.43
CA ALA A 99 -27.46 28.40 14.85
C ALA A 99 -28.60 27.43 15.25
N ASP A 100 -28.69 26.28 14.57
CA ASP A 100 -29.59 25.18 14.89
C ASP A 100 -28.92 23.84 14.52
N ARG A 101 -29.69 22.74 14.51
CA ARG A 101 -29.25 21.43 14.05
C ARG A 101 -28.83 21.49 12.58
N PRO A 102 -27.69 20.88 12.22
CA PRO A 102 -27.32 20.73 10.83
C PRO A 102 -28.32 19.83 10.12
N SER A 103 -28.36 19.93 8.80
CA SER A 103 -29.16 19.07 7.94
C SER A 103 -28.90 17.59 8.24
N LEU A 104 -29.94 16.76 8.06
CA LEU A 104 -29.84 15.32 8.31
C LEU A 104 -28.71 14.68 7.48
N GLU A 105 -28.48 15.18 6.27
CA GLU A 105 -27.43 14.69 5.39
C GLU A 105 -26.04 14.99 5.96
N VAL A 106 -25.77 16.23 6.39
CA VAL A 106 -24.48 16.61 6.98
C VAL A 106 -24.25 15.87 8.31
N GLN A 107 -25.28 15.76 9.15
CA GLN A 107 -25.19 14.97 10.37
C GLN A 107 -24.86 13.50 10.08
N ARG A 108 -25.52 12.88 9.10
CA ARG A 108 -25.27 11.48 8.73
C ARG A 108 -23.86 11.27 8.21
N ARG A 109 -23.39 12.15 7.33
CA ARG A 109 -22.01 12.10 6.80
C ARG A 109 -20.97 12.22 7.91
N PHE A 110 -21.18 13.13 8.86
CA PHE A 110 -20.30 13.25 10.02
C PHE A 110 -20.28 11.98 10.88
N LEU A 111 -21.43 11.38 11.17
CA LEU A 111 -21.49 10.14 11.95
C LEU A 111 -20.76 8.98 11.25
N ILE A 112 -20.90 8.85 9.94
CA ILE A 112 -20.17 7.84 9.15
C ILE A 112 -18.66 8.11 9.19
N ALA A 113 -18.26 9.36 8.96
CA ALA A 113 -16.86 9.78 9.01
C ALA A 113 -16.22 9.52 10.38
N ARG A 114 -16.94 9.78 11.47
CA ARG A 114 -16.50 9.48 12.83
C ARG A 114 -16.25 7.99 13.05
N GLU A 115 -17.15 7.11 12.60
CA GLU A 115 -16.94 5.66 12.70
C GLU A 115 -15.78 5.18 11.82
N ALA A 116 -15.55 5.81 10.66
CA ALA A 116 -14.38 5.52 9.82
C ALA A 116 -13.07 5.98 10.48
N ALA A 117 -13.11 7.05 11.28
CA ALA A 117 -11.93 7.66 11.87
C ALA A 117 -11.14 6.69 12.78
N ARG A 118 -11.82 5.79 13.49
CA ARG A 118 -11.18 4.78 14.36
C ARG A 118 -10.21 3.84 13.61
N PHE A 119 -10.35 3.73 12.29
CA PHE A 119 -9.48 2.90 11.45
C PHE A 119 -8.45 3.71 10.67
N LEU A 120 -8.70 5.01 10.47
CA LEU A 120 -7.91 5.87 9.59
C LEU A 120 -6.91 6.75 10.34
N PHE A 121 -7.15 6.99 11.62
CA PHE A 121 -6.39 7.91 12.46
C PHE A 121 -6.00 7.28 13.80
N ALA A 122 -5.10 7.96 14.50
CA ALA A 122 -4.80 7.69 15.89
C ALA A 122 -6.03 7.95 16.80
N SER A 123 -6.05 7.33 17.97
CA SER A 123 -7.18 7.36 18.90
C SER A 123 -7.51 8.76 19.43
N GLU A 124 -6.54 9.68 19.40
CA GLU A 124 -6.72 11.08 19.77
C GLU A 124 -7.70 11.81 18.85
N VAL A 125 -7.65 11.51 17.53
CA VAL A 125 -8.59 12.09 16.56
C VAL A 125 -9.99 11.55 16.81
N GLU A 126 -10.12 10.24 17.03
CA GLU A 126 -11.41 9.63 17.37
C GLU A 126 -12.02 10.24 18.64
N ALA A 127 -11.21 10.39 19.70
CA ALA A 127 -11.63 11.01 20.94
C ALA A 127 -12.12 12.44 20.72
N ALA A 128 -11.41 13.23 19.90
CA ALA A 128 -11.80 14.59 19.56
C ALA A 128 -13.13 14.64 18.78
N LEU A 129 -13.34 13.75 17.81
CA LEU A 129 -14.62 13.68 17.06
C LEU A 129 -15.79 13.26 17.95
N ASN A 130 -15.57 12.34 18.89
CA ASN A 130 -16.56 11.95 19.88
C ASN A 130 -16.92 13.11 20.82
N GLU A 131 -15.93 13.89 21.24
CA GLU A 131 -16.15 15.09 22.04
C GLU A 131 -16.97 16.13 21.26
N ILE A 132 -16.62 16.40 20.00
CA ILE A 132 -17.39 17.29 19.10
C ILE A 132 -18.86 16.85 19.02
N ASN A 133 -19.12 15.57 18.75
CA ASN A 133 -20.48 15.05 18.67
C ASN A 133 -21.26 15.24 19.99
N THR A 134 -20.58 15.02 21.11
CA THR A 134 -21.17 15.15 22.45
C THR A 134 -21.54 16.61 22.74
N LYS A 135 -20.62 17.54 22.47
CA LYS A 135 -20.81 18.98 22.68
C LYS A 135 -21.92 19.53 21.77
N ALA A 136 -21.95 19.11 20.50
CA ALA A 136 -23.03 19.44 19.58
C ALA A 136 -24.40 18.92 20.08
N HIS A 137 -24.46 17.68 20.58
CA HIS A 137 -25.70 17.15 21.16
C HIS A 137 -26.17 17.97 22.37
N LEU A 138 -25.26 18.31 23.29
CA LEU A 138 -25.58 19.13 24.47
C LEU A 138 -26.05 20.53 24.08
N LEU A 139 -25.47 21.14 23.04
CA LEU A 139 -25.95 22.40 22.47
C LEU A 139 -27.41 22.28 22.01
N PHE A 140 -27.74 21.25 21.23
CA PHE A 140 -29.10 21.06 20.72
C PHE A 140 -30.13 20.78 21.82
N VAL A 141 -29.74 20.06 22.87
CA VAL A 141 -30.60 19.83 24.04
C VAL A 141 -30.87 21.15 24.76
N SER A 142 -29.84 21.99 24.93
CA SER A 142 -29.97 23.30 25.59
C SER A 142 -30.86 24.24 24.78
N ARG A 143 -30.67 24.32 23.47
CA ARG A 143 -31.53 25.11 22.56
C ARG A 143 -32.98 24.67 22.58
N ARG A 144 -33.24 23.36 22.55
CA ARG A 144 -34.61 22.83 22.65
C ARG A 144 -35.26 23.24 23.98
N ALA A 145 -34.51 23.18 25.08
CA ALA A 145 -35.02 23.61 26.38
C ALA A 145 -35.34 25.12 26.38
N ILE A 146 -34.49 25.96 25.78
CA ILE A 146 -34.74 27.40 25.62
C ILE A 146 -35.98 27.67 24.79
N ALA A 147 -36.16 26.97 23.66
CA ALA A 147 -37.35 27.09 22.83
C ALA A 147 -38.63 26.68 23.60
N ASP A 148 -38.56 25.63 24.43
CA ASP A 148 -39.68 25.23 25.30
C ASP A 148 -39.98 26.28 26.39
N MET A 149 -38.96 26.92 26.98
CA MET A 149 -39.14 28.01 27.94
C MET A 149 -39.80 29.23 27.29
N ASN A 150 -39.32 29.63 26.11
CA ASN A 150 -39.88 30.76 25.34
C ASN A 150 -41.33 30.51 24.92
N ALA A 151 -41.71 29.24 24.71
CA ALA A 151 -43.08 28.85 24.42
C ALA A 151 -43.96 28.69 25.68
N GLY A 152 -43.44 28.99 26.87
CA GLY A 152 -44.16 28.82 28.15
C GLY A 152 -44.39 27.36 28.56
N ARG A 153 -43.72 26.39 27.91
CA ARG A 153 -43.83 24.96 28.22
C ARG A 153 -42.95 24.53 29.40
N ARG A 154 -41.99 25.36 29.81
CA ARG A 154 -41.06 25.12 30.92
C ARG A 154 -40.79 26.41 31.70
N PRO A 155 -40.48 26.33 33.01
CA PRO A 155 -40.05 27.50 33.77
C PRO A 155 -38.71 28.02 33.23
N ILE A 156 -38.52 29.34 33.30
CA ILE A 156 -37.27 30.00 32.90
C ILE A 156 -36.12 29.50 33.77
N ASN A 157 -35.01 29.14 33.15
CA ASN A 157 -33.79 28.70 33.79
C ASN A 157 -32.56 29.19 33.01
N ASP A 158 -31.86 30.16 33.59
CA ASP A 158 -30.70 30.85 33.00
C ASP A 158 -29.49 29.93 32.78
N ASP A 159 -29.45 28.77 33.46
CA ASP A 159 -28.40 27.76 33.29
C ASP A 159 -28.39 27.20 31.86
N TYR A 160 -29.54 27.08 31.19
CA TYR A 160 -29.58 26.60 29.80
C TYR A 160 -28.97 27.60 28.83
N ILE A 161 -29.20 28.90 29.03
CA ILE A 161 -28.64 29.97 28.19
C ILE A 161 -27.12 29.99 28.36
N SER A 162 -26.65 29.98 29.61
CA SER A 162 -25.21 29.94 29.93
C SER A 162 -24.51 28.68 29.38
N ARG A 163 -25.22 27.54 29.35
CA ARG A 163 -24.68 26.30 28.77
C ARG A 163 -24.62 26.36 27.25
N GLU A 164 -25.63 26.93 26.60
CA GLU A 164 -25.65 27.11 25.15
C GLU A 164 -24.44 27.92 24.69
N GLU A 165 -24.23 29.09 25.30
CA GLU A 165 -23.10 29.98 25.01
C GLU A 165 -21.76 29.24 25.17
N LYS A 166 -21.54 28.57 26.31
CA LYS A 166 -20.32 27.79 26.55
C LYS A 166 -20.10 26.66 25.53
N GLN A 167 -21.16 25.97 25.09
CA GLN A 167 -21.01 24.93 24.07
C GLN A 167 -20.68 25.53 22.70
N MET A 168 -21.30 26.66 22.36
CA MET A 168 -21.07 27.35 21.09
C MET A 168 -19.64 27.87 21.01
N ASP A 169 -19.15 28.56 22.05
CA ASP A 169 -17.78 29.06 22.13
C ASP A 169 -16.76 27.92 21.99
N TRP A 170 -17.02 26.81 22.67
CA TRP A 170 -16.17 25.62 22.57
C TRP A 170 -16.15 25.06 21.15
N LEU A 171 -17.30 24.95 20.47
CA LEU A 171 -17.39 24.44 19.09
C LEU A 171 -16.70 25.36 18.09
N VAL A 172 -16.82 26.69 18.26
CA VAL A 172 -16.12 27.69 17.43
C VAL A 172 -14.61 27.57 17.62
N ALA A 173 -14.14 27.51 18.87
CA ALA A 173 -12.71 27.30 19.14
C ALA A 173 -12.21 25.97 18.57
N ARG A 174 -13.02 24.91 18.66
CA ARG A 174 -12.69 23.58 18.13
C ARG A 174 -12.61 23.56 16.60
N HIS A 175 -13.49 24.29 15.92
CA HIS A 175 -13.44 24.47 14.46
C HIS A 175 -12.14 25.16 14.03
N GLY A 176 -11.73 26.23 14.71
CA GLY A 176 -10.45 26.90 14.45
C GLY A 176 -9.23 26.00 14.66
N ALA A 177 -9.31 25.03 15.57
CA ALA A 177 -8.26 24.07 15.86
C ALA A 177 -8.36 22.76 15.03
N LEU A 178 -9.30 22.66 14.08
CA LEU A 178 -9.57 21.39 13.39
C LEU A 178 -8.34 20.90 12.60
N ALA A 179 -7.63 21.81 11.93
CA ALA A 179 -6.41 21.47 11.20
C ALA A 179 -5.29 20.93 12.12
N GLU A 180 -5.22 21.39 13.37
CA GLU A 180 -4.25 20.89 14.35
C GLU A 180 -4.61 19.47 14.82
N ILE A 181 -5.90 19.20 15.07
CA ILE A 181 -6.39 17.87 15.48
C ILE A 181 -6.03 16.81 14.43
N PHE A 182 -6.19 17.13 13.15
CA PHE A 182 -5.90 16.21 12.05
C PHE A 182 -4.44 16.27 11.56
N GLY A 183 -3.65 17.23 12.06
CA GLY A 183 -2.51 17.83 11.36
C GLY A 183 -1.54 16.86 10.70
N GLN A 184 -0.79 16.08 11.48
CA GLN A 184 0.27 15.22 10.94
C GLN A 184 -0.28 14.09 10.05
N GLU A 185 -1.51 13.66 10.30
CA GLU A 185 -2.15 12.55 9.57
C GLU A 185 -2.65 12.98 8.17
N LEU A 186 -2.85 14.29 7.97
CA LEU A 186 -3.15 14.89 6.67
C LEU A 186 -1.90 15.38 5.94
N SER A 187 -0.69 15.17 6.47
CA SER A 187 0.53 15.49 5.73
C SER A 187 0.92 14.36 4.79
N LEU A 188 1.01 14.65 3.48
CA LEU A 188 1.58 13.74 2.48
C LEU A 188 3.09 13.54 2.65
N SER A 189 3.75 14.34 3.50
CA SER A 189 5.21 14.39 3.61
C SER A 189 5.82 13.39 4.59
N MET A 190 5.05 12.46 5.15
CA MET A 190 5.61 11.52 6.13
C MET A 190 6.60 10.55 5.42
N PRO A 191 7.90 10.57 5.75
CA PRO A 191 8.85 9.64 5.17
C PRO A 191 8.51 8.21 5.62
N PRO A 192 8.66 7.20 4.76
CA PRO A 192 8.36 5.81 5.09
C PRO A 192 9.17 5.25 6.28
N ASP A 193 10.25 5.93 6.68
CA ASP A 193 11.18 5.50 7.74
C ASP A 193 11.15 6.36 9.01
N ALA A 194 10.17 7.25 9.18
CA ALA A 194 10.07 7.99 10.43
C ALA A 194 9.73 6.99 11.57
N PRO A 195 10.63 6.79 12.56
CA PRO A 195 10.33 5.90 13.68
C PRO A 195 9.06 6.38 14.38
N PRO A 196 8.20 5.46 14.86
CA PRO A 196 6.96 5.83 15.53
C PRO A 196 7.26 6.82 16.66
N PRO A 197 6.43 7.88 16.84
CA PRO A 197 6.65 8.85 17.89
C PRO A 197 6.75 8.11 19.22
N SER A 198 7.87 8.30 19.91
CA SER A 198 8.16 7.67 21.18
C SER A 198 7.02 8.01 22.14
N GLN A 199 6.25 7.00 22.57
CA GLN A 199 5.20 7.22 23.57
C GLN A 199 5.86 7.81 24.83
N PRO A 200 5.33 8.92 25.37
CA PRO A 200 5.81 9.47 26.62
C PRO A 200 5.58 8.42 27.73
N ALA A 201 6.64 8.15 28.48
CA ALA A 201 6.64 7.26 29.64
C ALA A 201 5.84 7.85 30.82
#